data_AF-A0A4Q4CL47-F1
#
_entry.id   AF-A0A4Q4CL47-F1
#
_cell.length_a   1.000
_cell.length_b   1.000
_cell.length_c   1.000
_cell.angle_alpha   90.00
_cell.angle_beta   90.00
_cell.angle_gamma   90.00
#
_symmetry.space_group_name_H-M   'P 1'
#
loop_
_entity.id
_entity.type
_entity.pdbx_description
1 polymer ?
#
loop_
_entity_poly.entity_id
_entity_poly.type
_entity_poly.pdbx_seq_one_letter_code
_entity_poly.pdbx_strand_id
1 'polypeptide(L)'
;EPLAPVAGQLLGEIVEDRAHSGLVDLMTDELLRWLGRNGSDVLAIVEERAPWWTPQWLDEKVADRIYREAVRWVRDIHEDVNHPARLALDSWLADLAVALQEDAETQERFERLKVRLLEQPQLSSTSIALWDAFRRSLIGALADPDGLLRRRALDELLTLAHRLQDDEALARRIDTVLADVAGYAVSHYGHQVATIISATVDRWDGKETADRVELHVGRDLQFIRINGTVVGGLAGLVIHTLAELL
;
A
#
# COMPACT_ATOMS: atom_id res chain seq x y z
N GLU A 1 -16.84 -8.52 9.96
CA GLU A 1 -18.05 -7.74 9.66
C GLU A 1 -18.19 -7.60 8.15
N PRO A 2 -19.42 -7.55 7.60
CA PRO A 2 -19.65 -7.30 6.18
C PRO A 2 -19.17 -5.88 5.84
N LEU A 3 -18.22 -5.78 4.92
CA LEU A 3 -17.63 -4.53 4.46
C LEU A 3 -18.26 -4.04 3.16
N ALA A 4 -19.03 -4.89 2.47
CA ALA A 4 -19.63 -4.56 1.18
C ALA A 4 -20.45 -3.25 1.17
N PRO A 5 -21.35 -2.96 2.14
CA PRO A 5 -22.11 -1.71 2.12
C PRO A 5 -21.23 -0.46 2.31
N VAL A 6 -20.24 -0.54 3.20
CA VAL A 6 -19.28 0.54 3.43
C VAL A 6 -18.41 0.78 2.20
N ALA A 7 -17.96 -0.30 1.55
CA ALA A 7 -17.22 -0.22 0.29
C ALA A 7 -18.06 0.37 -0.84
N GLY A 8 -19.36 0.04 -0.90
CA GLY A 8 -20.30 0.60 -1.88
C GLY A 8 -20.51 2.10 -1.67
N GLN A 9 -20.67 2.55 -0.42
CA GLN A 9 -20.82 3.98 -0.11
C GLN A 9 -19.56 4.78 -0.51
N LEU A 10 -18.38 4.29 -0.13
CA LEU A 10 -17.10 4.91 -0.52
C LEU A 10 -16.91 4.94 -2.05
N LEU A 11 -17.27 3.86 -2.74
CA LEU A 11 -17.19 3.79 -4.20
C LEU A 11 -18.13 4.81 -4.86
N GLY A 12 -19.35 4.96 -4.34
CA GLY A 12 -20.32 5.94 -4.81
C GLY A 12 -19.78 7.36 -4.72
N GLU A 13 -19.21 7.73 -3.57
CA GLU A 13 -18.59 9.05 -3.36
C GLU A 13 -17.41 9.29 -4.32
N ILE A 14 -16.53 8.29 -4.52
CA ILE A 14 -15.40 8.39 -5.46
C ILE A 14 -15.87 8.67 -6.89
N VAL A 15 -16.96 8.01 -7.31
CA VAL A 15 -17.52 8.16 -8.66
C VAL A 15 -18.21 9.51 -8.83
N GLU A 16 -18.98 9.94 -7.82
CA GLU A 16 -19.67 11.23 -7.80
C GLU A 16 -18.67 12.40 -7.89
N ASP A 17 -17.59 12.33 -7.12
CA ASP A 17 -16.50 13.33 -7.13
C ASP A 17 -15.56 13.20 -8.34
N ARG A 18 -15.79 12.20 -9.20
CA ARG A 18 -14.89 11.82 -10.31
C ARG A 18 -13.45 11.60 -9.86
N ALA A 19 -13.22 11.21 -8.61
CA ALA A 19 -11.89 11.00 -8.06
C ALA A 19 -11.14 9.84 -8.75
N HIS A 20 -11.87 8.91 -9.37
CA HIS A 20 -11.29 7.82 -10.19
C HIS A 20 -10.72 8.29 -11.54
N SER A 21 -11.07 9.48 -12.02
CA SER A 21 -10.61 9.99 -13.33
C SER A 21 -9.09 10.04 -13.44
N GLY A 22 -8.38 10.51 -12.41
CA GLY A 22 -6.91 10.53 -12.40
C GLY A 22 -6.28 9.14 -12.41
N LEU A 23 -6.95 8.14 -11.83
CA LEU A 23 -6.51 6.75 -11.91
C LEU A 23 -6.70 6.20 -13.34
N VAL A 24 -7.81 6.52 -14.00
CA VAL A 24 -8.04 6.16 -15.41
C VAL A 24 -6.99 6.80 -16.31
N ASP A 25 -6.64 8.06 -16.07
CA ASP A 25 -5.58 8.75 -16.82
C ASP A 25 -4.23 8.05 -16.67
N LEU A 26 -3.85 7.68 -15.44
CA LEU A 26 -2.61 6.94 -15.22
C LEU A 26 -2.63 5.56 -15.89
N MET A 27 -3.74 4.83 -15.76
CA MET A 27 -3.85 3.48 -16.34
C MET A 27 -3.78 3.53 -17.86
N THR A 28 -4.43 4.51 -18.50
CA THR A 28 -4.38 4.70 -19.95
C THR A 28 -3.00 5.13 -20.42
N ASP A 29 -2.32 6.03 -19.69
CA ASP A 29 -0.93 6.42 -19.98
C ASP A 29 0.05 5.24 -19.84
N GLU A 30 -0.01 4.47 -18.76
CA GLU A 30 0.84 3.29 -18.60
C GLU A 30 0.56 2.24 -19.68
N LEU A 31 -0.71 2.06 -20.05
CA LEU A 31 -1.10 1.13 -21.12
C LEU A 31 -0.54 1.59 -22.47
N LEU A 32 -0.58 2.89 -22.78
CA LEU A 32 0.07 3.45 -23.98
C LEU A 32 1.59 3.22 -23.96
N ARG A 33 2.24 3.49 -22.83
CA ARG A 33 3.68 3.26 -22.66
C ARG A 33 4.05 1.78 -22.77
N TRP A 34 3.19 0.87 -22.30
CA TRP A 34 3.39 -0.56 -22.44
C TRP A 34 3.19 -1.01 -23.89
N LEU A 35 2.11 -0.58 -24.55
CA LEU A 35 1.85 -0.91 -25.97
C LEU A 35 2.95 -0.39 -26.90
N GLY A 36 3.52 0.79 -26.61
CA GLY A 36 4.64 1.34 -27.37
C GLY A 36 5.94 0.56 -27.18
N ARG A 37 6.18 -0.01 -26.00
CA ARG A 37 7.39 -0.80 -25.69
C ARG A 37 7.29 -2.26 -26.14
N ASN A 38 6.09 -2.84 -26.12
CA ASN A 38 5.86 -4.28 -26.32
C ASN A 38 5.07 -4.55 -27.62
N GLY A 39 5.19 -3.69 -28.63
CA GLY A 39 4.44 -3.83 -29.89
C GLY A 39 4.70 -5.16 -30.60
N SER A 40 5.94 -5.65 -30.59
CA SER A 40 6.30 -6.97 -31.14
C SER A 40 5.60 -8.12 -30.44
N ASP A 41 5.46 -8.04 -29.12
CA ASP A 41 4.83 -9.11 -28.32
C ASP A 41 3.33 -9.15 -28.57
N VAL A 42 2.69 -7.99 -28.69
CA VAL A 42 1.27 -7.88 -29.04
C VAL A 42 1.00 -8.43 -30.44
N LEU A 43 1.84 -8.10 -31.41
CA LEU A 43 1.76 -8.64 -32.77
C LEU A 43 1.89 -10.17 -32.77
N ALA A 44 2.91 -10.70 -32.09
CA ALA A 44 3.14 -12.14 -31.97
C ALA A 44 1.94 -12.87 -31.33
N ILE A 45 1.33 -12.30 -30.30
CA ILE A 45 0.13 -12.87 -29.64
C ILE A 45 -1.07 -12.92 -30.60
N VAL A 46 -1.24 -11.91 -31.45
CA VAL A 46 -2.35 -11.86 -32.41
C VAL A 46 -2.10 -12.85 -33.56
N GLU A 47 -0.87 -12.95 -34.03
CA GLU A 47 -0.45 -13.92 -35.05
C GLU A 47 -0.58 -15.37 -34.56
N GLU A 48 -0.20 -15.66 -33.31
CA GLU A 48 -0.33 -17.00 -32.73
C GLU A 48 -1.79 -17.45 -32.61
N ARG A 49 -2.72 -16.50 -32.49
CA ARG A 49 -4.16 -16.75 -32.46
C ARG A 49 -4.82 -16.74 -33.84
N ALA A 50 -4.05 -16.56 -34.92
CA ALA A 50 -4.57 -16.57 -36.26
C ALA A 50 -5.13 -17.97 -36.64
N PRO A 51 -6.24 -18.04 -37.39
CA PRO A 51 -6.77 -19.32 -37.85
C PRO A 51 -5.78 -20.07 -38.75
N TRP A 52 -5.74 -21.40 -38.67
CA TRP A 52 -4.83 -22.23 -39.48
C TRP A 52 -5.04 -22.11 -41.01
N TRP A 53 -6.15 -21.53 -41.47
CA TRP A 53 -6.51 -21.41 -42.88
C TRP A 53 -6.12 -20.06 -43.50
N THR A 54 -5.67 -19.07 -42.72
CA THR A 54 -5.30 -17.76 -43.24
C THR A 54 -3.87 -17.74 -43.79
N PRO A 55 -3.61 -17.02 -44.91
CA PRO A 55 -2.25 -16.81 -45.39
C PRO A 55 -1.44 -15.89 -44.47
N GLN A 56 -0.16 -16.19 -44.22
CA GLN A 56 0.72 -15.41 -43.33
C GLN A 56 0.75 -13.90 -43.63
N TRP A 57 0.81 -13.52 -44.92
CA TRP A 57 0.82 -12.10 -45.33
C TRP A 57 -0.46 -11.35 -44.93
N LEU A 58 -1.59 -12.06 -44.77
CA LEU A 58 -2.85 -11.49 -44.33
C LEU A 58 -2.86 -11.35 -42.81
N ASP A 59 -2.36 -12.36 -42.10
CA ASP A 59 -2.25 -12.34 -40.64
C ASP A 59 -1.38 -11.18 -40.17
N GLU A 60 -0.20 -10.99 -40.77
CA GLU A 60 0.70 -9.86 -40.47
C GLU A 60 -0.01 -8.51 -40.65
N LYS A 61 -0.73 -8.33 -41.77
CA LYS A 61 -1.45 -7.08 -42.05
C LYS A 61 -2.60 -6.83 -41.09
N VAL A 62 -3.33 -7.88 -40.72
CA VAL A 62 -4.44 -7.80 -39.79
C VAL A 62 -3.92 -7.53 -38.38
N ALA A 63 -2.86 -8.21 -37.95
CA ALA A 63 -2.21 -7.99 -36.66
C ALA A 63 -1.71 -6.55 -36.53
N ASP A 64 -1.01 -6.04 -37.55
CA ASP A 64 -0.52 -4.66 -37.62
C ASP A 64 -1.67 -3.62 -37.65
N ARG A 65 -2.78 -3.94 -38.32
CA ARG A 65 -3.99 -3.11 -38.25
C ARG A 65 -4.61 -3.11 -36.86
N ILE A 66 -4.80 -4.26 -36.24
CA ILE A 66 -5.38 -4.42 -34.90
C ILE A 66 -4.52 -3.69 -33.87
N TYR A 67 -3.20 -3.88 -33.90
CA TYR A 67 -2.27 -3.20 -33.01
C TYR A 67 -2.41 -1.67 -33.12
N ARG A 68 -2.39 -1.12 -34.34
CA ARG A 68 -2.54 0.32 -34.54
C ARG A 68 -3.89 0.86 -34.08
N GLU A 69 -4.97 0.13 -34.33
CA GLU A 69 -6.29 0.53 -33.87
C GLU A 69 -6.41 0.42 -32.34
N ALA A 70 -5.79 -0.58 -31.71
CA ALA A 70 -5.73 -0.68 -30.25
C ALA A 70 -4.96 0.49 -29.63
N VAL A 71 -3.78 0.82 -30.16
CA VAL A 71 -2.99 1.98 -29.72
C VAL A 71 -3.77 3.28 -29.91
N ARG A 72 -4.45 3.43 -31.05
CA ARG A 72 -5.30 4.61 -31.31
C ARG A 72 -6.45 4.68 -30.31
N TRP A 73 -7.17 3.59 -30.12
CA TRP A 73 -8.33 3.55 -29.22
C TRP A 73 -7.94 3.87 -27.77
N VAL A 74 -6.84 3.31 -27.27
CA VAL A 74 -6.34 3.66 -25.91
C VAL A 74 -5.93 5.13 -25.83
N ARG A 75 -5.37 5.70 -26.90
CA ARG A 75 -5.03 7.12 -26.98
C ARG A 75 -6.26 8.00 -27.00
N ASP A 76 -7.28 7.63 -27.77
CA ASP A 76 -8.55 8.35 -27.82
C ASP A 76 -9.22 8.35 -26.44
N ILE A 77 -9.16 7.23 -25.71
CA ILE A 77 -9.59 7.19 -24.30
C ILE A 77 -8.77 8.14 -23.45
N HIS A 78 -7.44 8.17 -23.59
CA HIS A 78 -6.58 9.03 -22.80
C HIS A 78 -6.86 10.52 -23.06
N GLU A 79 -6.98 10.92 -24.32
CA GLU A 79 -7.10 12.32 -24.76
C GLU A 79 -8.52 12.90 -24.59
N ASP A 80 -9.57 12.08 -24.78
CA ASP A 80 -10.96 12.52 -24.65
C ASP A 80 -11.57 12.12 -23.31
N VAL A 81 -11.77 13.12 -22.44
CA VAL A 81 -12.42 12.96 -21.13
C VAL A 81 -13.86 12.48 -21.26
N ASN A 82 -14.54 12.77 -22.38
CA ASN A 82 -15.91 12.34 -22.65
C ASN A 82 -15.97 11.08 -23.52
N HIS A 83 -14.86 10.35 -23.67
CA HIS A 83 -14.83 9.15 -24.49
C HIS A 83 -15.87 8.12 -24.02
N PRO A 84 -16.62 7.44 -24.92
CA PRO A 84 -17.68 6.50 -24.54
C PRO A 84 -17.23 5.40 -23.56
N ALA A 85 -15.98 4.95 -23.65
CA ALA A 85 -15.43 3.96 -22.72
C ALA A 85 -15.27 4.49 -21.29
N ARG A 86 -14.91 5.78 -21.13
CA ARG A 86 -14.84 6.42 -19.79
C ARG A 86 -16.23 6.53 -19.20
N LEU A 87 -17.19 7.03 -19.98
CA LEU A 87 -18.58 7.15 -19.54
C LEU A 87 -19.21 5.79 -19.18
N ALA A 88 -18.90 4.75 -19.95
CA ALA A 88 -19.34 3.39 -19.64
C ALA A 88 -18.73 2.86 -18.34
N LEU A 89 -17.44 3.16 -18.08
CA LEU A 89 -16.80 2.83 -16.81
C LEU A 89 -17.43 3.57 -15.64
N ASP A 90 -17.69 4.87 -15.78
CA ASP A 90 -18.34 5.70 -14.75
C ASP A 90 -19.72 5.14 -14.38
N SER A 91 -20.53 4.83 -15.40
CA SER A 91 -21.85 4.23 -15.21
C SER A 91 -21.75 2.88 -14.50
N TRP A 92 -20.83 2.02 -14.94
CA TRP A 92 -20.65 0.71 -14.34
C TRP A 92 -20.19 0.79 -12.88
N LEU A 93 -19.29 1.72 -12.55
CA LEU A 93 -18.84 1.93 -11.17
C LEU A 93 -19.96 2.49 -10.28
N ALA A 94 -20.79 3.39 -10.81
CA ALA A 94 -21.96 3.90 -10.11
C ALA A 94 -22.98 2.79 -9.82
N ASP A 95 -23.29 1.95 -10.82
CA ASP A 95 -24.20 0.81 -10.66
C ASP A 95 -23.65 -0.20 -9.65
N LEU A 96 -22.33 -0.45 -9.68
CA LEU A 96 -21.66 -1.33 -8.73
C LEU A 96 -21.71 -0.76 -7.30
N ALA A 97 -21.55 0.55 -7.12
CA ALA A 97 -21.65 1.20 -5.82
C ALA A 97 -23.02 1.01 -5.18
N VAL A 98 -24.09 1.12 -5.98
CA VAL A 98 -25.48 0.87 -5.53
C VAL A 98 -25.67 -0.63 -5.24
N ALA A 99 -25.24 -1.51 -6.14
CA ALA A 99 -25.39 -2.95 -5.96
C ALA A 99 -24.65 -3.47 -4.70
N LEU A 100 -23.48 -2.91 -4.38
CA LEU A 100 -22.77 -3.25 -3.13
C LEU A 100 -23.54 -2.85 -1.86
N GLN A 101 -24.43 -1.87 -1.94
CA GLN A 101 -25.24 -1.42 -0.81
C GLN A 101 -26.58 -2.17 -0.70
N GLU A 102 -27.21 -2.45 -1.84
CA GLU A 102 -28.60 -2.91 -1.88
C GLU A 102 -28.76 -4.38 -2.31
N ASP A 103 -27.82 -4.93 -3.10
CA ASP A 103 -27.94 -6.28 -3.65
C ASP A 103 -27.14 -7.32 -2.83
N ALA A 104 -27.88 -8.25 -2.22
CA ALA A 104 -27.31 -9.31 -1.39
C ALA A 104 -26.36 -10.25 -2.18
N GLU A 105 -26.64 -10.52 -3.45
CA GLU A 105 -25.78 -11.39 -4.25
C GLU A 105 -24.41 -10.73 -4.54
N THR A 106 -24.44 -9.45 -4.91
CA THR A 106 -23.23 -8.65 -5.13
C THR A 106 -22.41 -8.50 -3.85
N GLN A 107 -23.07 -8.29 -2.71
CA GLN A 107 -22.41 -8.29 -1.40
C GLN A 107 -21.70 -9.62 -1.12
N GLU A 108 -22.36 -10.76 -1.33
CA GLU A 108 -21.75 -12.07 -1.11
C GLU A 108 -20.56 -12.31 -2.05
N ARG A 109 -20.67 -11.90 -3.32
CA ARG A 109 -19.56 -11.96 -4.29
C ARG A 109 -18.37 -11.12 -3.84
N PHE A 110 -18.60 -9.91 -3.33
CA PHE A 110 -17.57 -9.04 -2.79
C PHE A 110 -16.88 -9.67 -1.58
N GLU A 111 -17.66 -10.20 -0.63
CA GLU A 111 -17.11 -10.84 0.57
C GLU A 111 -16.25 -12.07 0.22
N ARG A 112 -16.68 -12.89 -0.74
CA ARG A 112 -15.88 -14.00 -1.25
C ARG A 112 -14.60 -13.54 -1.95
N LEU A 113 -14.66 -12.46 -2.73
CA LEU A 113 -13.48 -11.90 -3.36
C LEU A 113 -12.49 -11.36 -2.33
N LYS A 114 -12.97 -10.65 -1.31
CA LYS A 114 -12.17 -10.15 -0.18
C LYS A 114 -11.40 -11.30 0.48
N VAL A 115 -12.09 -12.38 0.84
CA VAL A 115 -11.46 -13.56 1.47
C VAL A 115 -10.39 -14.15 0.55
N ARG A 116 -10.70 -14.37 -0.74
CA ARG A 116 -9.72 -14.91 -1.69
C ARG A 116 -8.47 -14.04 -1.86
N LEU A 117 -8.62 -12.72 -1.86
CA LEU A 117 -7.49 -11.79 -1.97
C LEU A 117 -6.62 -11.81 -0.71
N LEU A 118 -7.23 -11.90 0.48
CA LEU A 118 -6.51 -12.00 1.76
C LEU A 118 -5.81 -13.35 1.94
N GLU A 119 -6.38 -14.42 1.36
CA GLU A 119 -5.86 -15.78 1.45
C GLU A 119 -4.81 -16.13 0.38
N GLN A 120 -4.49 -15.24 -0.55
CA GLN A 120 -3.47 -15.46 -1.59
C GLN A 120 -2.13 -14.77 -1.27
N PRO A 121 -1.18 -15.47 -0.63
CA PRO A 121 0.18 -14.95 -0.38
C PRO A 121 1.10 -14.91 -1.61
N GLN A 122 0.62 -15.29 -2.81
CA GLN A 122 1.44 -15.44 -4.02
C GLN A 122 0.90 -14.72 -5.27
N LEU A 123 0.40 -13.49 -5.14
CA LEU A 123 0.26 -12.64 -6.32
C LEU A 123 1.64 -12.11 -6.74
N SER A 124 2.32 -12.97 -7.49
CA SER A 124 3.65 -12.87 -8.09
C SER A 124 3.92 -11.53 -8.77
N SER A 125 5.16 -11.03 -8.62
CA SER A 125 5.91 -10.02 -9.41
C SER A 125 5.16 -9.05 -10.35
N THR A 126 4.26 -9.52 -11.22
CA THR A 126 3.35 -8.71 -12.04
C THR A 126 2.43 -7.79 -11.21
N SER A 127 2.00 -8.23 -10.02
CA SER A 127 1.18 -7.41 -9.11
C SER A 127 1.96 -6.25 -8.50
N ILE A 128 3.29 -6.35 -8.42
CA ILE A 128 4.15 -5.28 -7.90
C ILE A 128 4.11 -4.07 -8.84
N ALA A 129 4.12 -4.27 -10.16
CA ALA A 129 4.08 -3.17 -11.12
C ALA A 129 2.74 -2.43 -11.09
N LEU A 130 1.62 -3.17 -11.01
CA LEU A 130 0.28 -2.59 -10.88
C LEU A 130 0.12 -1.86 -9.54
N TRP A 131 0.61 -2.45 -8.46
CA TRP A 131 0.61 -1.85 -7.13
C TRP A 131 1.49 -0.61 -7.06
N ASP A 132 2.66 -0.64 -7.69
CA ASP A 132 3.59 0.49 -7.72
C ASP A 132 3.04 1.63 -8.60
N ALA A 133 2.36 1.32 -9.70
CA ALA A 133 1.61 2.31 -10.48
C ALA A 133 0.48 2.93 -9.67
N PHE A 134 -0.38 2.11 -9.05
CA PHE A 134 -1.45 2.59 -8.17
C PHE A 134 -0.91 3.46 -7.02
N ARG A 135 0.14 2.99 -6.34
CA ARG A 135 0.86 3.72 -5.29
C ARG A 135 1.34 5.08 -5.78
N ARG A 136 2.01 5.14 -6.94
CA ARG A 136 2.50 6.40 -7.52
C ARG A 136 1.36 7.35 -7.85
N SER A 137 0.25 6.84 -8.41
CA SER A 137 -0.98 7.62 -8.65
C SER A 137 -1.49 8.26 -7.37
N LEU A 138 -1.64 7.43 -6.33
CA LEU A 138 -2.24 7.84 -5.07
C LEU A 138 -1.36 8.86 -4.34
N ILE A 139 -0.05 8.60 -4.30
CA ILE A 139 0.92 9.53 -3.72
C ILE A 139 0.95 10.84 -4.51
N GLY A 140 0.90 10.78 -5.85
CA GLY A 140 0.82 11.96 -6.70
C GLY A 140 -0.44 12.80 -6.43
N ALA A 141 -1.60 12.15 -6.33
CA ALA A 141 -2.87 12.81 -6.02
C ALA A 141 -2.89 13.43 -4.60
N LEU A 142 -2.20 12.83 -3.63
CA LEU A 142 -2.04 13.37 -2.27
C LEU A 142 -0.95 14.44 -2.17
N ALA A 143 -0.02 14.49 -3.12
CA ALA A 143 1.06 15.48 -3.14
C ALA A 143 0.56 16.87 -3.55
N ASP A 144 -0.56 16.95 -4.29
CA ASP A 144 -1.23 18.20 -4.62
C ASP A 144 -1.84 18.84 -3.34
N PRO A 145 -1.32 19.99 -2.87
CA PRO A 145 -1.81 20.66 -1.67
C PRO A 145 -3.27 21.13 -1.79
N ASP A 146 -3.70 21.45 -3.01
CA ASP A 146 -5.05 21.93 -3.31
C ASP A 146 -5.98 20.81 -3.82
N GLY A 147 -5.45 19.60 -3.96
CA GLY A 147 -6.19 18.42 -4.38
C GLY A 147 -7.32 18.07 -3.42
N LEU A 148 -8.51 17.85 -3.97
CA LEU A 148 -9.71 17.46 -3.22
C LEU A 148 -9.50 16.18 -2.40
N LEU A 149 -8.77 15.21 -2.95
CA LEU A 149 -8.42 13.96 -2.26
C LEU A 149 -7.62 14.23 -0.98
N ARG A 150 -6.62 15.11 -1.03
CA ARG A 150 -5.81 15.48 0.14
C ARG A 150 -6.65 16.20 1.19
N ARG A 151 -7.49 17.15 0.76
CA ARG A 151 -8.36 17.91 1.66
C ARG A 151 -9.37 17.00 2.39
N ARG A 152 -10.01 16.08 1.66
CA ARG A 152 -10.96 15.12 2.23
C ARG A 152 -10.27 14.08 3.11
N ALA A 153 -9.10 13.58 2.70
CA ALA A 153 -8.30 12.67 3.53
C ALA A 153 -7.89 13.30 4.86
N LEU A 154 -7.55 14.59 4.85
CA LEU A 154 -7.28 15.35 6.07
C LEU A 154 -8.54 15.50 6.94
N ASP A 155 -9.69 15.78 6.35
CA ASP A 155 -10.97 15.92 7.06
C ASP A 155 -11.39 14.61 7.75
N GLU A 156 -11.27 13.48 7.04
CA GLU A 156 -11.53 12.14 7.59
C GLU A 156 -10.51 11.77 8.67
N LEU A 157 -9.22 12.10 8.48
CA LEU A 157 -8.20 11.90 9.51
C LEU A 157 -8.48 12.71 10.77
N LEU A 158 -8.92 13.96 10.62
CA LEU A 158 -9.29 14.81 11.74
C LEU A 158 -10.54 14.28 12.45
N THR A 159 -11.53 13.81 11.69
CA THR A 159 -12.73 13.18 12.22
C THR A 159 -12.41 11.90 13.00
N LEU A 160 -11.53 11.06 12.44
CA LEU A 160 -11.03 9.86 13.12
C LEU A 160 -10.23 10.22 14.37
N ALA A 161 -9.38 11.25 14.31
CA ALA A 161 -8.59 11.71 15.45
C ALA A 161 -9.48 12.19 16.59
N HIS A 162 -10.52 12.99 16.29
CA HIS A 162 -11.51 13.39 17.31
C HIS A 162 -12.24 12.18 17.90
N ARG A 163 -12.70 11.25 17.06
CA ARG A 163 -13.33 10.01 17.54
C ARG A 163 -12.41 9.17 18.41
N LEU A 164 -11.11 9.11 18.10
CA LEU A 164 -10.14 8.39 18.92
C LEU A 164 -9.89 9.04 20.29
N GLN A 165 -10.00 10.36 20.36
CA GLN A 165 -9.87 11.10 21.62
C GLN A 165 -11.10 10.92 22.50
N ASP A 166 -12.28 10.89 21.89
CA ASP A 166 -13.56 10.85 22.62
C ASP A 166 -14.02 9.43 22.97
N ASP A 167 -13.60 8.40 22.21
CA ASP A 167 -14.01 7.01 22.39
C ASP A 167 -12.82 6.09 22.76
N GLU A 168 -12.70 5.82 24.06
CA GLU A 168 -11.66 4.97 24.63
C GLU A 168 -11.81 3.47 24.26
N ALA A 169 -13.01 3.02 23.87
CA ALA A 169 -13.21 1.67 23.37
C ALA A 169 -12.69 1.54 21.93
N LEU A 170 -12.95 2.55 21.08
CA LEU A 170 -12.41 2.64 19.74
C LEU A 170 -10.88 2.71 19.76
N ALA A 171 -10.31 3.55 20.63
CA ALA A 171 -8.86 3.69 20.78
C ALA A 171 -8.18 2.36 21.11
N ARG A 172 -8.71 1.61 22.09
CA ARG A 172 -8.16 0.28 22.44
C ARG A 172 -8.28 -0.74 21.31
N ARG A 173 -9.37 -0.69 20.53
CA ARG A 173 -9.57 -1.57 19.38
C ARG A 173 -8.54 -1.28 18.28
N ILE A 174 -8.28 0.00 17.99
CA ILE A 174 -7.23 0.41 17.05
C ILE A 174 -5.85 -0.02 17.55
N ASP A 175 -5.55 0.19 18.82
CA ASP A 175 -4.24 -0.16 19.41
C ASP A 175 -3.96 -1.67 19.29
N THR A 176 -4.99 -2.50 19.52
CA THR A 176 -4.90 -3.95 19.35
C THR A 176 -4.63 -4.32 17.89
N VAL A 177 -5.38 -3.72 16.95
CA VAL A 177 -5.18 -3.98 15.52
C VAL A 177 -3.79 -3.54 15.06
N LEU A 178 -3.29 -2.40 15.54
CA LEU A 178 -1.94 -1.93 15.23
C LEU A 178 -0.87 -2.88 15.79
N ALA A 179 -1.05 -3.38 17.01
CA ALA A 179 -0.16 -4.36 17.61
C ALA A 179 -0.14 -5.68 16.81
N ASP A 180 -1.30 -6.16 16.37
CA ASP A 180 -1.42 -7.37 15.56
C ASP A 180 -0.77 -7.20 14.18
N VAL A 181 -1.01 -6.07 13.51
CA VAL A 181 -0.40 -5.75 12.22
C VAL A 181 1.12 -5.63 12.35
N ALA A 182 1.61 -4.99 13.41
CA ALA A 182 3.04 -4.90 13.69
C ALA A 182 3.66 -6.29 13.95
N GLY A 183 2.99 -7.13 14.74
CA GLY A 183 3.40 -8.52 14.98
C GLY A 183 3.44 -9.35 13.71
N TYR A 184 2.43 -9.22 12.85
CA TYR A 184 2.40 -9.85 11.53
C TYR A 184 3.54 -9.35 10.63
N ALA A 185 3.76 -8.04 10.56
CA ALA A 185 4.81 -7.46 9.73
C ALA A 185 6.21 -7.92 10.18
N VAL A 186 6.46 -7.98 11.49
CA VAL A 186 7.73 -8.48 12.04
C VAL A 186 7.88 -9.98 11.80
N SER A 187 6.83 -10.78 11.98
CA SER A 187 6.93 -12.23 11.73
C SER A 187 7.12 -12.58 10.25
N HIS A 188 6.52 -11.82 9.34
CA HIS A 188 6.55 -12.13 7.91
C HIS A 188 7.69 -11.43 7.14
N TYR A 189 8.05 -10.21 7.53
CA TYR A 189 9.06 -9.39 6.86
C TYR A 189 10.26 -9.07 7.77
N GLY A 190 10.29 -9.55 9.01
CA GLY A 190 11.33 -9.23 9.99
C GLY A 190 12.74 -9.57 9.53
N HIS A 191 12.91 -10.60 8.68
CA HIS A 191 14.22 -10.92 8.13
C HIS A 191 14.73 -9.85 7.14
N GLN A 192 13.83 -9.28 6.33
CA GLN A 192 14.15 -8.19 5.40
C GLN A 192 14.39 -6.89 6.17
N VAL A 193 13.61 -6.63 7.22
CA VAL A 193 13.84 -5.49 8.14
C VAL A 193 15.19 -5.62 8.84
N ALA A 194 15.53 -6.80 9.38
CA ALA A 194 16.82 -7.07 10.00
C ALA A 194 17.98 -6.89 9.01
N THR A 195 17.78 -7.26 7.74
CA THR A 195 18.77 -7.05 6.67
C THR A 195 18.99 -5.56 6.40
N ILE A 196 17.93 -4.75 6.36
CA ILE A 196 18.02 -3.30 6.17
C ILE A 196 18.67 -2.63 7.39
N ILE A 197 18.30 -3.03 8.60
CA ILE A 197 18.90 -2.53 9.85
C ILE A 197 20.38 -2.87 9.86
N SER A 198 20.76 -4.12 9.59
CA SER A 198 22.16 -4.56 9.55
C SER A 198 22.94 -3.75 8.52
N ALA A 199 22.41 -3.63 7.29
CA ALA A 199 23.04 -2.84 6.25
C ALA A 199 23.10 -1.34 6.57
N THR A 200 22.27 -0.82 7.48
CA THR A 200 22.31 0.58 7.92
C THR A 200 23.33 0.77 9.04
N VAL A 201 23.36 -0.14 10.02
CA VAL A 201 24.33 -0.16 11.11
C VAL A 201 25.76 -0.35 10.57
N ASP A 202 25.94 -1.21 9.57
CA ASP A 202 27.24 -1.43 8.91
C ASP A 202 27.77 -0.16 8.21
N ARG A 203 26.90 0.80 7.90
CA ARG A 203 27.27 2.08 7.30
C ARG A 203 27.55 3.19 8.31
N TRP A 204 27.34 2.93 9.60
CA TRP A 204 27.61 3.92 10.64
C TRP A 204 29.11 3.98 10.97
N ASP A 205 29.65 5.19 11.11
CA ASP A 205 30.98 5.37 11.67
C ASP A 205 30.93 5.05 13.18
N GLY A 206 31.60 3.98 13.59
CA GLY A 206 31.58 3.50 14.96
C GLY A 206 32.09 4.52 15.98
N LYS A 207 33.01 5.44 15.59
CA LYS A 207 33.49 6.50 16.49
C LYS A 207 32.43 7.57 16.69
N GLU A 208 31.87 8.09 15.60
CA GLU A 208 30.84 9.13 15.68
C GLU A 208 29.57 8.63 16.37
N THR A 209 29.22 7.36 16.15
CA THR A 209 28.06 6.72 16.78
C THR A 209 28.28 6.53 18.27
N ALA A 210 29.47 6.08 18.70
CA ALA A 210 29.82 5.96 20.11
C ALA A 210 29.79 7.31 20.81
N ASP A 211 30.38 8.35 20.21
CA ASP A 211 30.39 9.71 20.77
C ASP A 211 28.96 10.26 20.91
N ARG A 212 28.08 10.05 19.92
CA ARG A 212 26.67 10.48 19.98
C ARG A 212 25.87 9.73 21.05
N VAL A 213 26.07 8.43 21.18
CA VAL A 213 25.42 7.61 22.22
C VAL A 213 25.92 8.01 23.61
N GLU A 214 27.22 8.24 23.77
CA GLU A 214 27.81 8.71 25.03
C GLU A 214 27.31 10.11 25.41
N LEU A 215 27.16 11.03 24.43
CA LEU A 215 26.60 12.36 24.68
C LEU A 215 25.15 12.32 25.17
N HIS A 216 24.34 11.39 24.68
CA HIS A 216 22.91 11.30 25.01
C HIS A 216 22.60 10.37 26.19
N VAL A 217 23.42 9.35 26.44
CA VAL A 217 23.16 8.29 27.44
C VAL A 217 24.22 8.28 28.56
N GLY A 218 25.28 9.08 28.46
CA GLY A 218 26.41 9.07 29.39
C GLY A 218 26.05 9.33 30.86
N ARG A 219 25.02 10.14 31.13
CA ARG A 219 24.53 10.39 32.51
C ARG A 219 23.89 9.13 33.12
N ASP A 220 23.18 8.34 32.32
CA ASP A 220 22.45 7.16 32.80
C ASP A 220 23.39 5.97 33.08
N LEU A 221 24.47 5.84 32.29
CA LEU A 221 25.53 4.86 32.55
C LEU A 221 26.28 5.13 33.87
N GLN A 222 26.41 6.40 34.27
CA GLN A 222 27.00 6.76 35.55
C GLN A 222 26.11 6.33 36.73
N PHE A 223 24.79 6.39 36.61
CA PHE A 223 23.87 5.95 37.67
C PHE A 223 23.99 4.46 37.97
N ILE A 224 24.19 3.61 36.95
CA ILE A 224 24.45 2.18 37.15
C ILE A 224 25.76 1.97 37.93
N ARG A 225 26.82 2.72 37.59
CA ARG A 225 28.12 2.63 38.28
C ARG A 225 28.04 3.11 39.73
N ILE A 226 27.36 4.22 39.98
CA ILE A 226 27.16 4.76 41.34
C ILE A 226 26.32 3.77 42.16
N ASN A 227 25.17 3.33 41.65
CA ASN A 227 24.31 2.36 42.35
C ASN A 227 25.05 1.04 42.63
N GLY A 228 25.86 0.56 41.69
CA GLY A 228 26.71 -0.62 41.89
C GLY A 228 27.71 -0.44 43.04
N THR A 229 28.39 0.71 43.13
CA THR A 229 29.34 0.99 44.22
C THR A 229 28.65 1.19 45.57
N VAL A 230 27.48 1.81 45.61
CA VAL A 230 26.72 2.06 46.85
C VAL A 230 26.14 0.76 47.39
N VAL A 231 25.50 -0.04 46.55
CA VAL A 231 24.94 -1.34 46.94
C VAL A 231 26.05 -2.31 47.34
N GLY A 232 27.14 -2.37 46.57
CA GLY A 232 28.31 -3.20 46.90
C GLY A 232 28.98 -2.78 48.21
N GLY A 233 29.11 -1.48 48.45
CA GLY A 233 29.68 -0.93 49.69
C GLY A 233 28.81 -1.23 50.91
N LEU A 234 27.49 -1.05 50.82
CA LEU A 234 26.55 -1.37 51.90
C LEU A 234 26.50 -2.87 52.20
N ALA A 235 26.47 -3.71 51.16
CA ALA A 235 26.52 -5.17 51.34
C ALA A 235 27.84 -5.59 52.01
N GLY A 236 28.98 -5.03 51.58
CA GLY A 236 30.28 -5.27 52.19
C GLY A 236 30.33 -4.85 53.66
N LEU A 237 29.78 -3.69 53.99
CA LEU A 237 29.71 -3.20 55.38
C LEU A 237 28.87 -4.13 56.25
N VAL A 238 27.69 -4.55 55.77
CA VAL A 238 26.80 -5.46 56.50
C VAL A 238 27.49 -6.81 56.74
N ILE A 239 28.10 -7.38 55.71
CA ILE A 239 28.85 -8.65 55.82
C ILE A 239 29.99 -8.51 56.84
N HIS A 240 30.76 -7.42 56.78
CA HIS A 240 31.86 -7.17 57.70
C HIS A 240 31.39 -7.02 59.15
N THR A 241 30.32 -6.25 59.40
CA THR A 241 29.76 -6.09 60.75
C THR A 241 29.20 -7.39 61.32
N LEU A 242 28.56 -8.23 60.51
CA LEU A 242 28.08 -9.54 60.95
C LEU A 242 29.23 -10.51 61.23
N ALA A 243 30.32 -10.43 60.47
CA ALA A 243 31.50 -11.25 60.68
C ALA A 243 32.28 -10.89 61.94
N GLU A 244 32.26 -9.64 62.40
CA GLU A 244 32.91 -9.23 63.66
C GLU A 244 32.04 -9.45 64.91
N LEU A 245 30.71 -9.53 64.76
CA LEU A 245 29.76 -9.73 65.87
C LEU A 245 29.45 -11.21 66.18
N LEU A 246 29.81 -12.13 65.28
CA LEU A 246 29.69 -13.59 65.43
C LEU A 246 31.02 -14.22 65.82
#